data_AF-A0A0J6T3Q6-F1
#
_entry.id   AF-A0A0J6T3Q6-F1
#
_cell.length_a   1.000
_cell.length_b   1.000
_cell.length_c   1.000
_cell.angle_alpha   90.00
_cell.angle_beta   90.00
_cell.angle_gamma   90.00
#
_symmetry.space_group_name_H-M   'P 1'
#
loop_
_entity.id
_entity.type
_entity.pdbx_description
1 polymer ?
#
loop_
_entity_poly.entity_id
_entity_poly.type
_entity_poly.pdbx_seq_one_letter_code
_entity_poly.pdbx_strand_id
1 'polypeptide(L)'
;MNDKRIKMDEAHALDEMAEAFTFEDQLNIERQGAVAGINPMFGEWRHHFRFAPVPYGNGASQRGEFRKAIQAQLNNQWLYANEIQLEITLHLDVQTVLETDQTADLDNYAKAILDALKGPKGIMIDDTQVQSLSISWIDGYGDPSFEIAARGSPDEFVLKPQEFYEMPDKLWYPHGRVLWTDGHAETISDRNHYAGLSVIEQMSSLQTRVRAEARKAGANRLRAFQLGRYVSTTARGFHRSRIDGDFPLHPLREWQAERFKWIEKNGAEFAEIEDIMIKLRASHDRMIAALTK
;
A
#
# COMPACT_ATOMS: atom_id res chain seq x y z
N MET A 1 41.42 -6.19 -33.86
CA MET A 1 42.09 -6.27 -32.53
C MET A 1 41.51 -5.29 -31.51
N ASN A 2 40.83 -4.21 -31.92
CA ASN A 2 40.20 -3.23 -31.03
C ASN A 2 38.85 -3.68 -30.42
N ASP A 3 38.11 -4.52 -31.15
CA ASP A 3 36.76 -4.98 -30.79
C ASP A 3 36.73 -6.00 -29.62
N LYS A 4 37.86 -6.70 -29.40
CA LYS A 4 38.01 -7.62 -28.25
C LYS A 4 38.38 -6.91 -26.95
N ARG A 5 39.00 -5.73 -27.01
CA ARG A 5 39.31 -4.94 -25.81
C ARG A 5 38.08 -4.22 -25.29
N ILE A 6 37.27 -3.64 -26.18
CA ILE A 6 36.01 -2.97 -25.81
C ILE A 6 35.04 -3.96 -25.13
N LYS A 7 34.91 -5.19 -25.64
CA LYS A 7 34.08 -6.23 -25.00
C LYS A 7 34.63 -6.77 -23.68
N MET A 8 35.94 -6.69 -23.45
CA MET A 8 36.55 -7.07 -22.16
C MET A 8 36.36 -5.96 -21.13
N ASP A 9 36.47 -4.69 -21.55
CA ASP A 9 36.26 -3.53 -20.68
C ASP A 9 34.77 -3.36 -20.32
N GLU A 10 33.83 -3.65 -21.24
CA GLU A 10 32.40 -3.72 -20.94
C GLU A 10 32.04 -4.91 -20.04
N ALA A 11 32.70 -6.06 -20.20
CA ALA A 11 32.50 -7.21 -19.32
C ALA A 11 33.06 -6.94 -17.91
N HIS A 12 34.19 -6.23 -17.79
CA HIS A 12 34.75 -5.81 -16.49
C HIS A 12 33.88 -4.73 -15.82
N ALA A 13 33.31 -3.80 -16.59
CA ALA A 13 32.37 -2.81 -16.07
C ALA A 13 31.04 -3.43 -15.62
N LEU A 14 30.59 -4.51 -16.27
CA LEU A 14 29.41 -5.28 -15.84
C LEU A 14 29.69 -6.19 -14.63
N ASP A 15 30.92 -6.67 -14.46
CA ASP A 15 31.35 -7.41 -13.26
C ASP A 15 31.53 -6.47 -12.04
N GLU A 16 32.00 -5.23 -12.26
CA GLU A 16 32.06 -4.20 -11.20
C GLU A 16 30.68 -3.70 -10.77
N MET A 17 29.66 -3.81 -11.64
CA MET A 17 28.25 -3.52 -11.29
C MET A 17 27.53 -4.71 -10.64
N ALA A 18 28.19 -5.85 -10.47
CA ALA A 18 27.62 -7.09 -9.93
C ALA A 18 28.23 -7.50 -8.58
N GLU A 19 28.73 -6.56 -7.77
CA GLU A 19 28.85 -6.82 -6.33
C GLU A 19 27.44 -6.99 -5.77
N ALA A 20 27.00 -8.25 -5.68
CA ALA A 20 25.74 -8.59 -5.07
C ALA A 20 25.72 -8.02 -3.64
N PHE A 21 24.78 -7.11 -3.37
CA PHE A 21 24.57 -6.56 -2.03
C PHE A 21 24.60 -7.68 -1.00
N THR A 22 25.46 -7.54 0.01
CA THR A 22 25.47 -8.53 1.08
C THR A 22 24.19 -8.39 1.91
N PHE A 23 23.83 -9.44 2.65
CA PHE A 23 22.71 -9.35 3.59
C PHE A 23 22.88 -8.22 4.61
N GLU A 24 24.12 -7.95 5.02
CA GLU A 24 24.43 -6.85 5.95
C GLU A 24 24.15 -5.49 5.31
N ASP A 25 24.44 -5.33 4.02
CA ASP A 25 24.13 -4.10 3.28
C ASP A 25 22.62 -3.88 3.19
N GLN A 26 21.85 -4.92 2.86
CA GLN A 26 20.39 -4.86 2.82
C GLN A 26 19.81 -4.49 4.19
N LEU A 27 20.33 -5.09 5.26
CA LEU A 27 19.89 -4.80 6.63
C LEU A 27 20.22 -3.37 7.05
N ASN A 28 21.36 -2.84 6.61
CA ASN A 28 21.75 -1.45 6.85
C ASN A 28 20.87 -0.47 6.08
N ILE A 29 20.57 -0.76 4.81
CA ILE A 29 19.64 0.01 3.97
C ILE A 29 18.26 0.08 4.62
N GLU A 30 17.72 -1.07 5.01
CA GLU A 30 16.42 -1.18 5.70
C GLU A 30 16.39 -0.38 7.01
N ARG A 31 17.43 -0.51 7.83
CA ARG A 31 17.54 0.22 9.10
C ARG A 31 17.60 1.72 8.90
N GLN A 32 18.37 2.19 7.92
CA GLN A 32 18.47 3.61 7.61
C GLN A 32 17.13 4.16 7.13
N GLY A 33 16.42 3.42 6.27
CA GLY A 33 15.06 3.75 5.85
C GLY A 33 14.11 3.87 7.04
N ALA A 34 14.22 2.96 8.00
CA ALA A 34 13.31 2.91 9.14
C ALA A 34 13.55 4.09 10.10
N VAL A 35 14.82 4.40 10.36
CA VAL A 35 15.22 5.57 11.17
C VAL A 35 14.78 6.87 10.49
N ALA A 36 14.86 6.96 9.16
CA ALA A 36 14.35 8.10 8.39
C ALA A 36 12.81 8.13 8.27
N GLY A 37 12.13 7.09 8.75
CA GLY A 37 10.67 6.95 8.69
C GLY A 37 10.14 6.72 7.28
N ILE A 38 10.95 6.25 6.33
CA ILE A 38 10.54 6.02 4.93
C ILE A 38 10.22 4.56 4.62
N ASN A 39 10.49 3.62 5.52
CA ASN A 39 9.98 2.26 5.41
C ASN A 39 9.58 1.70 6.81
N PRO A 40 8.83 0.59 6.87
CA PRO A 40 8.46 -0.07 8.11
C PRO A 40 9.47 -1.17 8.51
N MET A 41 10.79 -1.01 8.37
CA MET A 41 11.82 -2.03 8.75
C MET A 41 11.40 -3.50 8.54
N PHE A 42 11.51 -4.03 7.33
CA PHE A 42 11.03 -5.38 6.99
C PHE A 42 9.54 -5.63 7.30
N GLY A 43 8.70 -4.60 7.17
CA GLY A 43 7.25 -4.72 7.34
C GLY A 43 6.77 -4.59 8.80
N GLU A 44 7.67 -4.39 9.76
CA GLU A 44 7.37 -4.23 11.18
C GLU A 44 7.41 -2.77 11.67
N TRP A 45 6.36 -2.33 12.33
CA TRP A 45 6.30 -1.01 12.97
C TRP A 45 5.78 -1.14 14.41
N ARG A 46 6.33 -0.35 15.32
CA ARG A 46 5.88 -0.31 16.72
C ARG A 46 5.96 1.12 17.26
N HIS A 47 4.96 1.52 18.03
CA HIS A 47 4.95 2.81 18.72
C HIS A 47 4.21 2.76 20.05
N HIS A 48 4.74 3.48 21.04
CA HIS A 48 4.13 3.63 22.36
C HIS A 48 3.56 5.05 22.52
N PHE A 49 2.24 5.15 22.64
CA PHE A 49 1.53 6.42 22.86
C PHE A 49 1.37 6.67 24.35
N ARG A 50 2.04 7.71 24.86
CA ARG A 50 2.05 8.09 26.29
C ARG A 50 0.87 9.00 26.67
N PHE A 51 -0.33 8.62 26.25
CA PHE A 51 -1.58 9.26 26.65
C PHE A 51 -2.71 8.22 26.68
N ALA A 52 -3.77 8.53 27.42
CA ALA A 52 -4.85 7.58 27.65
C ALA A 52 -5.56 7.16 26.34
N PRO A 53 -5.84 5.87 26.15
CA PRO A 53 -6.66 5.41 25.03
C PRO A 53 -8.09 5.93 25.21
N VAL A 54 -8.74 6.35 24.11
CA VAL A 54 -10.13 6.84 24.12
C VAL A 54 -11.04 5.78 23.50
N PRO A 55 -12.09 5.33 24.19
CA PRO A 55 -12.99 4.32 23.63
C PRO A 55 -13.96 4.93 22.61
N TYR A 56 -14.42 4.11 21.66
CA TYR A 56 -15.27 4.58 20.57
C TYR A 56 -16.64 5.14 21.03
N GLY A 57 -17.16 4.70 22.18
CA GLY A 57 -18.42 5.22 22.74
C GLY A 57 -18.38 6.71 23.10
N ASN A 58 -17.19 7.30 23.22
CA ASN A 58 -17.03 8.71 23.54
C ASN A 58 -17.52 9.64 22.41
N GLY A 59 -17.82 10.89 22.77
CA GLY A 59 -18.35 11.89 21.84
C GLY A 59 -17.42 12.13 20.64
N ALA A 60 -18.00 12.53 19.51
CA ALA A 60 -17.25 12.75 18.25
C ALA A 60 -16.07 13.73 18.41
N SER A 61 -16.20 14.74 19.29
CA SER A 61 -15.11 15.68 19.58
C SER A 61 -13.89 14.99 20.19
N GLN A 62 -14.10 14.17 21.22
CA GLN A 62 -13.02 13.44 21.91
C GLN A 62 -12.36 12.42 20.97
N ARG A 63 -13.13 11.71 20.14
CA ARG A 63 -12.56 10.82 19.11
C ARG A 63 -11.73 11.60 18.08
N GLY A 64 -12.18 12.79 17.70
CA GLY A 64 -11.44 13.67 16.79
C GLY A 64 -10.13 14.16 17.39
N GLU A 65 -10.12 14.53 18.67
CA GLU A 65 -8.91 14.91 19.41
C GLU A 65 -7.94 13.73 19.56
N PHE A 66 -8.45 12.56 19.91
CA PHE A 66 -7.67 11.31 20.00
C PHE A 66 -7.02 10.94 18.67
N ARG A 67 -7.79 10.99 17.56
CA ARG A 67 -7.25 10.78 16.21
C ARG A 67 -6.13 11.75 15.89
N LYS A 68 -6.32 13.04 16.19
CA LYS A 68 -5.28 14.07 15.99
C LYS A 68 -4.04 13.82 16.85
N ALA A 69 -4.22 13.39 18.11
CA ALA A 69 -3.12 13.10 19.02
C ALA A 69 -2.26 11.92 18.53
N ILE A 70 -2.90 10.84 18.07
CA ILE A 70 -2.20 9.71 17.44
C ILE A 70 -1.45 10.20 16.19
N GLN A 71 -2.15 10.84 15.25
CA GLN A 71 -1.57 11.26 13.97
C GLN A 71 -0.46 12.31 14.13
N ALA A 72 -0.44 13.09 15.22
CA ALA A 72 0.63 14.04 15.51
C ALA A 72 1.93 13.35 15.96
N GLN A 73 1.87 12.13 16.47
CA GLN A 73 3.05 11.34 16.82
C GLN A 73 3.53 10.41 15.69
N LEU A 74 2.73 10.24 14.64
CA LEU A 74 3.08 9.46 13.46
C LEU A 74 3.97 10.28 12.52
N ASN A 75 5.27 9.96 12.49
CA ASN A 75 6.26 10.59 11.62
C ASN A 75 6.61 9.77 10.37
N ASN A 76 5.93 8.63 10.17
CA ASN A 76 6.15 7.76 9.02
C ASN A 76 5.73 8.43 7.70
N GLN A 77 6.62 8.35 6.72
CA GLN A 77 6.45 8.81 5.35
C GLN A 77 5.94 7.70 4.42
N TRP A 78 5.38 6.63 4.98
CA TRP A 78 4.87 5.47 4.25
C TRP A 78 3.50 5.05 4.77
N LEU A 79 2.78 4.26 3.97
CA LEU A 79 1.56 3.57 4.32
C LEU A 79 1.71 2.09 3.95
N TYR A 80 1.21 1.18 4.79
CA TYR A 80 1.00 -0.19 4.36
C TYR A 80 0.00 -0.20 3.19
N ALA A 81 0.36 -0.90 2.12
CA ALA A 81 -0.43 -0.94 0.89
C ALA A 81 -1.33 -2.19 0.81
N ASN A 82 -1.01 -3.22 1.59
CA ASN A 82 -1.74 -4.48 1.60
C ASN A 82 -2.12 -4.95 3.02
N GLU A 83 -2.22 -6.26 3.23
CA GLU A 83 -2.71 -6.87 4.46
C GLU A 83 -1.72 -6.69 5.61
N ILE A 84 -2.24 -6.43 6.80
CA ILE A 84 -1.45 -6.27 8.02
C ILE A 84 -2.06 -7.04 9.19
N GLN A 85 -1.22 -7.30 10.17
CA GLN A 85 -1.58 -7.77 11.50
C GLN A 85 -1.32 -6.64 12.49
N LEU A 86 -2.27 -6.41 13.40
CA LEU A 86 -2.14 -5.42 14.46
C LEU A 86 -2.21 -6.09 15.83
N GLU A 87 -1.34 -5.63 16.72
CA GLU A 87 -1.35 -5.94 18.14
C GLU A 87 -1.45 -4.63 18.92
N ILE A 88 -2.44 -4.54 19.79
CA ILE A 88 -2.69 -3.39 20.65
C ILE A 88 -2.58 -3.85 22.09
N THR A 89 -1.71 -3.20 22.85
CA THR A 89 -1.54 -3.44 24.29
C THR A 89 -1.92 -2.18 25.04
N LEU A 90 -3.01 -2.24 25.79
CA LEU A 90 -3.46 -1.15 26.66
C LEU A 90 -2.76 -1.29 28.02
N HIS A 91 -2.19 -0.20 28.51
CA HIS A 91 -1.66 -0.10 29.86
C HIS A 91 -2.69 0.64 30.71
N LEU A 92 -3.49 -0.13 31.45
CA LEU A 92 -4.58 0.37 32.29
C LEU A 92 -4.38 -0.13 33.72
N ASP A 93 -4.80 0.67 34.68
CA ASP A 93 -4.79 0.28 36.10
C ASP A 93 -5.80 -0.84 36.36
N VAL A 94 -5.34 -1.98 36.87
CA VAL A 94 -6.18 -3.17 37.09
C VAL A 94 -7.34 -2.91 38.05
N GLN A 95 -7.13 -2.08 39.07
CA GLN A 95 -8.16 -1.76 40.04
C GLN A 95 -9.30 -1.01 39.37
N THR A 96 -8.97 -0.01 38.55
CA THR A 96 -9.95 0.77 37.78
C THR A 96 -10.73 -0.11 36.81
N VAL A 97 -10.05 -1.02 36.10
CA VAL A 97 -10.68 -1.96 35.17
C VAL A 97 -11.66 -2.92 35.88
N LEU A 98 -11.31 -3.43 37.06
CA LEU A 98 -12.12 -4.43 37.76
C LEU A 98 -13.23 -3.83 38.64
N GLU A 99 -13.00 -2.65 39.21
CA GLU A 99 -13.85 -2.09 40.26
C GLU A 99 -14.74 -0.94 39.79
N THR A 100 -14.56 -0.44 38.55
CA THR A 100 -15.30 0.71 38.04
C THR A 100 -15.91 0.48 36.66
N ASP A 101 -16.88 1.30 36.30
CA ASP A 101 -17.48 1.38 34.96
C ASP A 101 -16.77 2.39 34.04
N GLN A 102 -15.61 2.92 34.48
CA GLN A 102 -14.88 3.97 33.77
C GLN A 102 -14.11 3.45 32.55
N THR A 103 -13.84 2.14 32.50
CA THR A 103 -13.15 1.50 31.37
C THR A 103 -14.16 0.89 30.41
N ALA A 104 -13.90 1.02 29.12
CA ALA A 104 -14.74 0.40 28.10
C ALA A 104 -14.29 -1.02 27.77
N ASP A 105 -15.13 -1.73 27.04
CA ASP A 105 -14.76 -3.00 26.40
C ASP A 105 -13.57 -2.80 25.44
N LEU A 106 -12.72 -3.84 25.31
CA LEU A 106 -11.52 -3.79 24.47
C LEU A 106 -11.83 -3.44 23.01
N ASP A 107 -12.93 -3.94 22.46
CA ASP A 107 -13.35 -3.67 21.08
C ASP A 107 -13.63 -2.17 20.83
N ASN A 108 -14.14 -1.44 21.84
CA ASN A 108 -14.34 0.00 21.76
C ASN A 108 -13.03 0.77 21.64
N TYR A 109 -11.98 0.34 22.35
CA TYR A 109 -10.65 0.94 22.20
C TYR A 109 -10.05 0.59 20.83
N ALA A 110 -10.12 -0.68 20.43
CA ALA A 110 -9.62 -1.13 19.14
C ALA A 110 -10.23 -0.32 17.99
N LYS A 111 -11.55 -0.12 18.00
CA LYS A 111 -12.25 0.65 16.96
C LYS A 111 -11.76 2.10 16.85
N ALA A 112 -11.62 2.80 17.97
CA ALA A 112 -11.12 4.18 17.97
C ALA A 112 -9.66 4.29 17.51
N ILE A 113 -8.82 3.32 17.88
CA ILE A 113 -7.42 3.24 17.46
C ILE A 113 -7.33 2.97 15.95
N LEU A 114 -8.08 2.00 15.42
CA LEU A 114 -8.12 1.69 13.99
C LEU A 114 -8.54 2.91 13.14
N ASP A 115 -9.55 3.66 13.60
CA ASP A 115 -9.99 4.88 12.93
C ASP A 115 -8.92 5.98 12.94
N ALA A 116 -8.04 6.00 13.94
CA ALA A 116 -6.93 6.95 14.01
C ALA A 116 -5.73 6.54 13.13
N LEU A 117 -5.50 5.24 12.96
CA LEU A 117 -4.39 4.68 12.19
C LEU A 117 -4.61 4.71 10.67
N LYS A 118 -5.83 4.95 10.18
CA LYS A 118 -6.13 5.02 8.74
C LYS A 118 -6.13 6.44 8.18
N GLY A 119 -5.91 6.55 6.87
CA GLY A 119 -5.93 7.80 6.11
C GLY A 119 -4.54 8.37 5.81
N PRO A 120 -4.45 9.56 5.18
CA PRO A 120 -3.18 10.12 4.69
C PRO A 120 -2.11 10.33 5.77
N LYS A 121 -2.54 10.58 7.01
CA LYS A 121 -1.68 10.80 8.19
C LYS A 121 -1.51 9.55 9.05
N GLY A 122 -2.09 8.42 8.63
CA GLY A 122 -2.04 7.16 9.33
C GLY A 122 -0.82 6.31 8.97
N ILE A 123 -0.90 5.02 9.29
CA ILE A 123 0.05 3.98 8.83
C ILE A 123 -0.57 3.05 7.78
N MET A 124 -1.89 3.13 7.57
CA MET A 124 -2.62 2.32 6.59
C MET A 124 -3.66 3.15 5.85
N ILE A 125 -4.15 2.64 4.72
CA ILE A 125 -5.16 3.28 3.89
C ILE A 125 -6.56 3.07 4.50
N ASP A 126 -6.89 1.84 4.87
CA ASP A 126 -8.23 1.45 5.34
C ASP A 126 -8.17 0.31 6.36
N ASP A 127 -9.18 0.22 7.23
CA ASP A 127 -9.25 -0.82 8.26
C ASP A 127 -9.45 -2.24 7.70
N THR A 128 -9.96 -2.40 6.48
CA THR A 128 -10.06 -3.73 5.83
C THR A 128 -8.70 -4.34 5.49
N GLN A 129 -7.60 -3.61 5.65
CA GLN A 129 -6.25 -4.15 5.55
C GLN A 129 -5.89 -5.04 6.74
N VAL A 130 -6.52 -4.84 7.90
CA VAL A 130 -6.24 -5.61 9.11
C VAL A 130 -6.87 -7.00 9.00
N GLN A 131 -6.04 -8.02 8.75
CA GLN A 131 -6.49 -9.42 8.68
C GLN A 131 -6.43 -10.13 10.04
N SER A 132 -5.59 -9.64 10.94
CA SER A 132 -5.49 -10.12 12.32
C SER A 132 -5.40 -8.95 13.27
N LEU A 133 -6.20 -8.99 14.33
CA LEU A 133 -6.21 -7.99 15.39
C LEU A 133 -6.13 -8.69 16.73
N SER A 134 -5.04 -8.48 17.44
CA SER A 134 -4.91 -8.83 18.85
C SER A 134 -5.06 -7.56 19.67
N ILE A 135 -5.90 -7.60 20.70
CA ILE A 135 -5.96 -6.53 21.70
C ILE A 135 -5.94 -7.16 23.08
N SER A 136 -5.10 -6.61 23.95
CA SER A 136 -5.01 -7.00 25.34
C SER A 136 -4.86 -5.76 26.21
N TRP A 137 -5.10 -5.92 27.50
CA TRP A 137 -4.68 -4.96 28.50
C TRP A 137 -3.72 -5.66 29.46
N ILE A 138 -2.77 -4.90 29.96
CA ILE A 138 -1.89 -5.31 31.05
C ILE A 138 -1.97 -4.27 32.16
N ASP A 139 -1.69 -4.72 33.38
CA ASP A 139 -1.63 -3.81 34.52
C ASP A 139 -0.50 -2.79 34.31
N GLY A 140 -0.88 -1.51 34.27
CA GLY A 140 0.02 -0.40 34.07
C GLY A 140 0.11 0.45 35.32
N TYR A 141 1.31 0.58 35.89
CA TYR A 141 1.56 1.54 36.97
C TYR A 141 1.77 2.95 36.38
N GLY A 142 0.82 3.85 36.62
CA GLY A 142 0.93 5.27 36.24
C GLY A 142 -0.18 5.74 35.29
N ASP A 143 0.10 6.79 34.51
CA ASP A 143 -0.86 7.35 33.57
C ASP A 143 -1.22 6.33 32.47
N PRO A 144 -2.51 6.17 32.11
CA PRO A 144 -2.93 5.25 31.06
C PRO A 144 -2.22 5.52 29.74
N SER A 145 -1.79 4.45 29.07
CA SER A 145 -1.08 4.52 27.78
C SER A 145 -1.37 3.29 26.93
N PHE A 146 -0.89 3.25 25.68
CA PHE A 146 -1.07 2.08 24.82
C PHE A 146 0.07 1.92 23.82
N GLU A 147 0.46 0.68 23.56
CA GLU A 147 1.40 0.29 22.52
C GLU A 147 0.65 -0.30 21.33
N ILE A 148 1.16 -0.02 20.13
CA ILE A 148 0.71 -0.64 18.89
C ILE A 148 1.90 -1.26 18.19
N ALA A 149 1.77 -2.51 17.78
CA ALA A 149 2.66 -3.16 16.84
C ALA A 149 1.89 -3.55 15.57
N ALA A 150 2.48 -3.27 14.42
CA ALA A 150 1.96 -3.62 13.10
C ALA A 150 2.97 -4.51 12.36
N ARG A 151 2.48 -5.53 11.67
CA ARG A 151 3.29 -6.43 10.84
C ARG A 151 2.62 -6.62 9.48
N GLY A 152 3.37 -6.36 8.41
CA GLY A 152 2.99 -6.61 7.02
C GLY A 152 4.13 -7.29 6.27
N SER A 153 3.96 -7.50 4.96
CA SER A 153 5.06 -7.94 4.11
C SER A 153 6.12 -6.82 3.98
N PRO A 154 7.44 -7.15 3.96
CA PRO A 154 8.52 -6.18 3.79
C PRO A 154 8.35 -5.24 2.59
N ASP A 155 7.80 -5.76 1.49
CA ASP A 155 7.69 -5.04 0.22
C ASP A 155 6.30 -4.42 -0.02
N GLU A 156 5.36 -4.56 0.93
CA GLU A 156 3.96 -4.13 0.74
C GLU A 156 3.64 -2.81 1.43
N PHE A 157 4.46 -1.79 1.14
CA PHE A 157 4.24 -0.41 1.55
C PHE A 157 4.41 0.55 0.38
N VAL A 158 3.90 1.76 0.54
CA VAL A 158 4.03 2.85 -0.42
C VAL A 158 4.40 4.16 0.29
N LEU A 159 5.18 5.00 -0.35
CA LEU A 159 5.59 6.29 0.25
C LEU A 159 4.50 7.35 0.12
N LYS A 160 4.38 8.24 1.10
CA LYS A 160 3.50 9.41 1.10
C LYS A 160 4.16 10.56 0.31
N PRO A 161 3.37 11.47 -0.30
CA PRO A 161 1.92 11.47 -0.39
C PRO A 161 1.40 10.39 -1.36
N GLN A 162 0.16 9.96 -1.12
CA GLN A 162 -0.52 9.00 -1.99
C GLN A 162 -1.79 9.59 -2.58
N GLU A 163 -2.05 9.20 -3.82
CA GLU A 163 -3.22 9.56 -4.60
C GLU A 163 -3.88 8.28 -5.12
N PHE A 164 -5.17 8.33 -5.40
CA PHE A 164 -5.92 7.16 -5.85
C PHE A 164 -6.50 7.37 -7.24
N TYR A 165 -6.29 6.38 -8.09
CA TYR A 165 -6.73 6.39 -9.48
C TYR A 165 -7.79 5.32 -9.69
N GLU A 166 -8.96 5.71 -10.20
CA GLU A 166 -10.01 4.76 -10.58
C GLU A 166 -9.54 3.94 -11.79
N MET A 167 -9.76 2.62 -11.74
CA MET A 167 -9.39 1.67 -12.78
C MET A 167 -10.63 1.03 -13.44
N PRO A 168 -10.48 0.35 -14.60
CA PRO A 168 -11.58 -0.31 -15.32
C PRO A 168 -12.46 -1.27 -14.50
N ASP A 169 -11.91 -1.86 -13.44
CA ASP A 169 -12.63 -2.76 -12.52
C ASP A 169 -13.48 -2.03 -11.47
N LYS A 170 -13.53 -0.69 -11.51
CA LYS A 170 -14.24 0.20 -10.58
C LYS A 170 -13.68 0.24 -9.16
N LEU A 171 -12.44 -0.21 -9.01
CA LEU A 171 -11.67 -0.01 -7.81
C LEU A 171 -10.69 1.16 -8.00
N TRP A 172 -10.19 1.65 -6.88
CA TRP A 172 -9.28 2.77 -6.77
C TRP A 172 -7.96 2.29 -6.23
N TYR A 173 -6.88 2.59 -6.95
CA TYR A 173 -5.55 2.05 -6.65
C TYR A 173 -4.63 3.17 -6.14
N PRO A 174 -3.90 2.97 -5.03
CA PRO A 174 -2.90 3.93 -4.59
C PRO A 174 -1.76 3.96 -5.60
N HIS A 175 -1.43 5.16 -6.07
CA HIS A 175 -0.31 5.36 -6.98
C HIS A 175 0.33 6.73 -6.72
N GLY A 176 1.50 6.69 -6.09
CA GLY A 176 2.23 7.88 -5.67
C GLY A 176 3.31 8.27 -6.67
N ARG A 177 3.86 9.47 -6.46
CA ARG A 177 4.99 9.98 -7.25
C ARG A 177 6.34 9.75 -6.57
N VAL A 178 6.34 9.13 -5.40
CA VAL A 178 7.55 8.86 -4.62
C VAL A 178 7.65 7.35 -4.41
N LEU A 179 8.78 6.76 -4.78
CA LEU A 179 9.08 5.35 -4.59
C LEU A 179 10.27 5.17 -3.66
N TRP A 180 10.33 4.01 -3.02
CA TRP A 180 11.49 3.62 -2.24
C TRP A 180 12.48 2.87 -3.15
N THR A 181 13.69 3.38 -3.26
CA THR A 181 14.78 2.82 -4.07
C THR A 181 16.04 2.82 -3.20
N ASP A 182 16.64 1.65 -2.98
CA ASP A 182 17.94 1.48 -2.31
C ASP A 182 18.10 2.28 -1.00
N GLY A 183 17.06 2.33 -0.17
CA GLY A 183 17.10 3.04 1.12
C GLY A 183 16.76 4.52 1.05
N HIS A 184 16.32 5.03 -0.10
CA HIS A 184 15.99 6.44 -0.30
C HIS A 184 14.61 6.61 -0.95
N ALA A 185 14.03 7.79 -0.73
CA ALA A 185 12.81 8.22 -1.38
C ALA A 185 13.15 8.93 -2.69
N GLU A 186 12.63 8.44 -3.81
CA GLU A 186 12.90 8.97 -5.15
C GLU A 186 11.61 9.43 -5.82
N THR A 187 11.61 10.63 -6.39
CA THR A 187 10.47 11.12 -7.19
C THR A 187 10.53 10.54 -8.60
N ILE A 188 9.46 9.91 -9.06
CA ILE A 188 9.38 9.37 -10.42
C ILE A 188 8.98 10.45 -11.43
N SER A 189 9.47 10.29 -12.66
CA SER A 189 9.08 11.12 -13.80
C SER A 189 7.63 10.88 -14.22
N ASP A 190 7.03 11.84 -14.93
CA ASP A 190 5.71 11.67 -15.54
C ASP A 190 5.64 10.45 -16.46
N ARG A 191 6.73 10.15 -17.20
CA ARG A 191 6.84 8.95 -18.02
C ARG A 191 6.60 7.68 -17.19
N ASN A 192 7.30 7.53 -16.08
CA ASN A 192 7.20 6.35 -15.22
C ASN A 192 5.86 6.30 -14.48
N HIS A 193 5.35 7.45 -14.04
CA HIS A 193 4.02 7.58 -13.45
C HIS A 193 2.92 7.08 -14.40
N TYR A 194 2.86 7.63 -15.62
CA TYR A 194 1.87 7.20 -16.60
C TYR A 194 2.10 5.76 -17.10
N ALA A 195 3.34 5.28 -17.14
CA ALA A 195 3.63 3.88 -17.43
C ALA A 195 3.02 2.97 -16.36
N GLY A 196 3.27 3.25 -15.08
CA GLY A 196 2.72 2.51 -13.95
C GLY A 196 1.19 2.48 -13.95
N LEU A 197 0.54 3.63 -14.12
CA LEU A 197 -0.92 3.71 -14.25
C LEU A 197 -1.44 2.88 -15.43
N SER A 198 -0.76 2.92 -16.57
CA SER A 198 -1.15 2.14 -17.75
C SER A 198 -1.07 0.63 -17.48
N VAL A 199 -0.04 0.17 -16.75
CA VAL A 199 0.11 -1.25 -16.36
C VAL A 199 -1.05 -1.69 -15.47
N ILE A 200 -1.36 -0.92 -14.43
CA ILE A 200 -2.49 -1.22 -13.52
C ILE A 200 -3.82 -1.22 -14.29
N GLU A 201 -4.02 -0.26 -15.20
CA GLU A 201 -5.20 -0.18 -16.06
C GLU A 201 -5.36 -1.43 -16.95
N GLN A 202 -4.29 -1.88 -17.61
CA GLN A 202 -4.36 -3.09 -18.45
C GLN A 202 -4.66 -4.35 -17.62
N MET A 203 -4.03 -4.49 -16.45
CA MET A 203 -4.21 -5.66 -15.59
C MET A 203 -5.64 -5.73 -15.00
N SER A 204 -6.15 -4.61 -14.49
CA SER A 204 -7.53 -4.53 -13.99
C SER A 204 -8.57 -4.72 -15.09
N SER A 205 -8.31 -4.20 -16.30
CA SER A 205 -9.12 -4.47 -17.49
C SER A 205 -9.12 -5.95 -17.87
N LEU A 206 -7.94 -6.58 -17.92
CA LEU A 206 -7.79 -8.01 -18.20
C LEU A 206 -8.60 -8.86 -17.23
N GLN A 207 -8.44 -8.62 -15.93
CA GLN A 207 -9.16 -9.34 -14.88
C GLN A 207 -10.68 -9.25 -15.08
N THR A 208 -11.19 -8.07 -15.42
CA THR A 208 -12.62 -7.84 -15.70
C THR A 208 -13.08 -8.62 -16.93
N ARG A 209 -12.27 -8.63 -18.00
CA ARG A 209 -12.55 -9.35 -19.24
C ARG A 209 -12.53 -10.87 -19.06
N VAL A 210 -11.53 -11.44 -18.37
CA VAL A 210 -11.49 -12.88 -18.01
C VAL A 210 -12.76 -13.27 -17.27
N ARG A 211 -13.16 -12.50 -16.26
CA ARG A 211 -14.38 -12.77 -15.48
C ARG A 211 -15.64 -12.70 -16.33
N ALA A 212 -15.71 -11.80 -17.31
CA ALA A 212 -16.85 -11.66 -18.20
C ALA A 212 -16.93 -12.84 -19.18
N GLU A 213 -15.82 -13.18 -19.83
CA GLU A 213 -15.76 -14.31 -20.77
C GLU A 213 -15.99 -15.66 -20.08
N ALA A 214 -15.43 -15.87 -18.89
CA ALA A 214 -15.72 -17.07 -18.09
C ALA A 214 -17.22 -17.21 -17.79
N ARG A 215 -17.91 -16.11 -17.45
CA ARG A 215 -19.36 -16.11 -17.23
C ARG A 215 -20.15 -16.41 -18.49
N LYS A 216 -19.73 -15.87 -19.65
CA LYS A 216 -20.33 -16.21 -20.96
C LYS A 216 -20.17 -17.69 -21.30
N ALA A 217 -19.04 -18.29 -20.91
CA ALA A 217 -18.78 -19.72 -21.03
C ALA A 217 -19.50 -20.59 -19.99
N GLY A 218 -20.37 -20.01 -19.14
CA GLY A 218 -21.19 -20.74 -18.17
C GLY A 218 -20.58 -20.85 -16.76
N ALA A 219 -19.42 -20.26 -16.49
CA ALA A 219 -18.86 -20.22 -15.14
C ALA A 219 -19.75 -19.40 -14.20
N ASN A 220 -20.00 -19.92 -13.00
CA ASN A 220 -20.66 -19.15 -11.95
C ASN A 220 -19.77 -18.01 -11.42
N ARG A 221 -20.33 -17.15 -10.57
CA ARG A 221 -19.64 -15.97 -10.01
C ARG A 221 -18.33 -16.33 -9.29
N LEU A 222 -18.32 -17.38 -8.47
CA LEU A 222 -17.14 -17.79 -7.71
C LEU A 222 -16.04 -18.33 -8.63
N ARG A 223 -16.40 -19.18 -9.60
CA ARG A 223 -15.43 -19.74 -10.55
C ARG A 223 -14.83 -18.65 -11.44
N ALA A 224 -15.64 -17.72 -11.94
CA ALA A 224 -15.15 -16.58 -12.69
C ALA A 224 -14.21 -15.71 -11.84
N PHE A 225 -14.54 -15.48 -10.56
CA PHE A 225 -13.67 -14.76 -9.63
C PHE A 225 -12.31 -15.46 -9.46
N GLN A 226 -12.30 -16.78 -9.22
CA GLN A 226 -11.08 -17.58 -9.10
C GLN A 226 -10.22 -17.53 -10.36
N LEU A 227 -10.81 -17.67 -11.55
CA LEU A 227 -10.08 -17.57 -12.83
C LEU A 227 -9.46 -16.17 -13.00
N GLY A 228 -10.19 -15.12 -12.62
CA GLY A 228 -9.67 -13.76 -12.65
C GLY A 228 -8.51 -13.50 -11.66
N ARG A 229 -8.28 -14.36 -10.65
CA ARG A 229 -7.13 -14.20 -9.73
C ARG A 229 -5.80 -14.55 -10.37
N TYR A 230 -5.77 -15.38 -11.42
CA TYR A 230 -4.52 -15.71 -12.12
C TYR A 230 -3.94 -14.54 -12.92
N VAL A 231 -4.74 -13.50 -13.14
CA VAL A 231 -4.40 -12.34 -13.97
C VAL A 231 -4.61 -11.02 -13.22
N SER A 232 -4.83 -11.08 -11.91
CA SER A 232 -5.05 -9.88 -11.11
C SER A 232 -3.74 -9.11 -10.92
N THR A 233 -3.87 -7.79 -10.78
CA THR A 233 -2.78 -6.94 -10.30
C THR A 233 -2.38 -7.35 -8.87
N THR A 234 -1.09 -7.20 -8.56
CA THR A 234 -0.55 -7.35 -7.21
C THR A 234 -0.89 -6.14 -6.33
N ALA A 235 -1.09 -4.97 -6.94
CA ALA A 235 -1.56 -3.79 -6.22
C ALA A 235 -2.99 -4.03 -5.71
N ARG A 236 -3.26 -3.61 -4.47
CA ARG A 236 -4.60 -3.71 -3.87
C ARG A 236 -5.50 -2.57 -4.37
N GLY A 237 -6.63 -2.93 -4.96
CA GLY A 237 -7.70 -1.98 -5.30
C GLY A 237 -8.67 -1.80 -4.13
N PHE A 238 -9.07 -0.56 -3.87
CA PHE A 238 -10.02 -0.20 -2.82
C PHE A 238 -11.35 0.24 -3.42
N HIS A 239 -12.46 -0.12 -2.76
CA HIS A 239 -13.75 0.49 -3.10
C HIS A 239 -13.74 1.95 -2.68
N ARG A 240 -14.39 2.85 -3.43
CA ARG A 240 -14.41 4.29 -3.15
C ARG A 240 -14.79 4.63 -1.71
N SER A 241 -15.74 3.90 -1.12
CA SER A 241 -16.21 4.12 0.26
C SER A 241 -15.22 3.71 1.35
N ARG A 242 -14.12 3.04 0.97
CA ARG A 242 -13.05 2.59 1.87
C ARG A 242 -11.86 3.54 1.90
N ILE A 243 -11.80 4.47 0.94
CA ILE A 243 -10.77 5.50 0.95
C ILE A 243 -11.29 6.62 1.86
N ASP A 244 -10.88 6.56 3.14
CA ASP A 244 -11.18 7.56 4.15
C ASP A 244 -10.19 8.74 4.09
N GLY A 245 -10.65 9.92 4.51
CA GLY A 245 -9.85 11.13 4.62
C GLY A 245 -9.63 11.87 3.29
N ASP A 246 -8.59 12.72 3.29
CA ASP A 246 -8.33 13.73 2.26
C ASP A 246 -7.39 13.23 1.14
N PHE A 247 -7.40 11.94 0.83
CA PHE A 247 -6.61 11.44 -0.30
C PHE A 247 -7.12 12.04 -1.61
N PRO A 248 -6.24 12.56 -2.50
CA PRO A 248 -6.64 12.98 -3.83
C PRO A 248 -7.15 11.79 -4.64
N LEU A 249 -8.23 12.02 -5.38
CA LEU A 249 -8.92 11.00 -6.16
C LEU A 249 -9.00 11.44 -7.62
N HIS A 250 -8.53 10.58 -8.52
CA HIS A 250 -8.50 10.78 -9.96
C HIS A 250 -9.43 9.78 -10.67
N PRO A 251 -10.63 10.19 -11.09
CA PRO A 251 -11.55 9.36 -11.86
C PRO A 251 -10.93 8.87 -13.17
N LEU A 252 -11.37 7.69 -13.65
CA LEU A 252 -10.70 6.97 -14.74
C LEU A 252 -10.53 7.83 -15.99
N ARG A 253 -11.60 8.51 -16.39
CA ARG A 253 -11.62 9.33 -17.61
C ARG A 253 -10.75 10.58 -17.49
N GLU A 254 -10.61 11.13 -16.29
CA GLU A 254 -9.88 12.37 -16.05
C GLU A 254 -8.38 12.12 -16.17
N TRP A 255 -7.85 11.14 -15.44
CA TRP A 255 -6.42 10.82 -15.52
C TRP A 255 -6.02 10.24 -16.89
N GLN A 256 -6.92 9.51 -17.56
CA GLN A 256 -6.69 9.08 -18.95
C GLN A 256 -6.54 10.28 -19.90
N ALA A 257 -7.35 11.32 -19.72
CA ALA A 257 -7.26 12.54 -20.53
C ALA A 257 -5.99 13.34 -20.21
N GLU A 258 -5.56 13.38 -18.94
CA GLU A 258 -4.28 13.96 -18.53
C GLU A 258 -3.09 13.25 -19.16
N ARG A 259 -3.08 11.91 -19.07
CA ARG A 259 -2.08 11.06 -19.73
C ARG A 259 -2.04 11.32 -21.24
N PHE A 260 -3.20 11.37 -21.89
CA PHE A 260 -3.27 11.61 -23.33
C PHE A 260 -2.67 12.97 -23.72
N LYS A 261 -3.05 14.05 -23.01
CA LYS A 261 -2.46 15.39 -23.21
C LYS A 261 -0.94 15.41 -22.97
N TRP A 262 -0.45 14.61 -22.04
CA TRP A 262 0.98 14.48 -21.79
C TRP A 262 1.68 13.74 -22.93
N ILE A 263 1.09 12.65 -23.44
CA ILE A 263 1.61 11.89 -24.59
C ILE A 263 1.63 12.76 -25.85
N GLU A 264 0.61 13.58 -26.11
CA GLU A 264 0.61 14.49 -27.28
C GLU A 264 1.84 15.42 -27.31
N LYS A 265 2.36 15.79 -26.14
CA LYS A 265 3.52 16.68 -26.00
C LYS A 265 4.85 15.91 -25.94
N ASN A 266 4.84 14.67 -25.43
CA ASN A 266 6.03 13.89 -25.10
C ASN A 266 6.06 12.52 -25.81
N GLY A 267 5.34 12.37 -26.93
CA GLY A 267 5.00 11.06 -27.52
C GLY A 267 6.22 10.19 -27.87
N ALA A 268 7.34 10.80 -28.25
CA ALA A 268 8.58 10.06 -28.50
C ALA A 268 9.11 9.33 -27.25
N GLU A 269 8.92 9.89 -26.06
CA GLU A 269 9.37 9.29 -24.78
C GLU A 269 8.48 8.13 -24.32
N PHE A 270 7.24 8.07 -24.81
CA PHE A 270 6.25 7.07 -24.42
C PHE A 270 5.99 6.00 -25.48
N ALA A 271 6.46 6.21 -26.72
CA ALA A 271 6.21 5.31 -27.86
C ALA A 271 6.61 3.86 -27.58
N GLU A 272 7.76 3.65 -26.92
CA GLU A 272 8.21 2.31 -26.53
C GLU A 272 7.25 1.64 -25.54
N ILE A 273 6.80 2.39 -24.53
CA ILE A 273 5.83 1.89 -23.54
C ILE A 273 4.51 1.56 -24.23
N GLU A 274 4.03 2.41 -25.13
CA GLU A 274 2.80 2.16 -25.88
C GLU A 274 2.87 0.88 -26.73
N ASP A 275 3.98 0.67 -27.44
CA ASP A 275 4.23 -0.57 -28.20
C ASP A 275 4.23 -1.81 -27.29
N ILE A 276 4.91 -1.74 -26.15
CA ILE A 276 4.89 -2.81 -25.14
C ILE A 276 3.45 -3.08 -24.68
N MET A 277 2.66 -2.04 -24.42
CA MET A 277 1.29 -2.17 -23.94
C MET A 277 0.33 -2.74 -24.99
N ILE A 278 0.56 -2.46 -26.27
CA ILE A 278 -0.17 -3.08 -27.39
C ILE A 278 0.15 -4.59 -27.45
N LYS A 279 1.43 -4.95 -27.39
CA LYS A 279 1.88 -6.36 -27.41
C LYS A 279 1.34 -7.13 -26.20
N LEU A 280 1.36 -6.50 -25.02
CA LEU A 280 0.81 -7.08 -23.80
C LEU A 280 -0.69 -7.37 -23.95
N ARG A 281 -1.45 -6.42 -24.49
CA ARG A 281 -2.90 -6.61 -24.76
C ARG A 281 -3.18 -7.78 -25.70
N ALA A 282 -2.41 -7.94 -26.78
CA ALA A 282 -2.55 -9.09 -27.67
C ALA A 282 -2.23 -10.42 -26.96
N SER A 283 -1.26 -10.42 -26.05
CA SER A 283 -0.96 -11.58 -25.19
C SER A 283 -2.10 -11.90 -24.24
N HIS A 284 -2.69 -10.88 -23.62
CA HIS A 284 -3.83 -10.97 -22.73
C HIS A 284 -5.06 -11.61 -23.41
N ASP A 285 -5.32 -11.29 -24.68
CA ASP A 285 -6.43 -11.88 -25.44
C ASP A 285 -6.26 -13.39 -25.63
N ARG A 286 -5.02 -13.85 -25.88
CA ARG A 286 -4.70 -15.28 -25.93
C ARG A 286 -4.86 -15.94 -24.56
N MET A 287 -4.47 -15.26 -23.49
CA MET A 287 -4.62 -15.76 -22.12
C MET A 287 -6.08 -15.90 -21.72
N ILE A 288 -6.94 -14.93 -22.04
CA ILE A 288 -8.40 -15.03 -21.84
C ILE A 288 -8.92 -16.29 -22.52
N ALA A 289 -8.61 -16.47 -23.82
CA ALA A 289 -9.07 -17.63 -24.58
C ALA A 289 -8.55 -18.97 -24.03
N ALA A 290 -7.41 -19.00 -23.36
CA ALA A 290 -6.88 -20.19 -22.71
C ALA A 290 -7.57 -20.50 -21.36
N LEU A 291 -7.87 -19.46 -20.57
CA LEU A 291 -8.46 -19.61 -19.23
C LEU A 291 -9.97 -19.86 -19.25
N THR A 292 -10.66 -19.53 -20.33
CA THR A 292 -12.13 -19.61 -20.42
C THR A 292 -12.65 -20.70 -21.36
N LYS A 293 -11.77 -21.58 -21.84
CA LYS A 293 -12.15 -22.86 -22.45
C LYS A 293 -12.52 -23.87 -21.36
#